data_AF-A0A7J6RIK5-F1
#
_entry.id   AF-A0A7J6RIK5-F1
#
_cell.length_a   1.000
_cell.length_b   1.000
_cell.length_c   1.000
_cell.angle_alpha   90.00
_cell.angle_beta   90.00
_cell.angle_gamma   90.00
#
_symmetry.space_group_name_H-M   'P 1'
#
loop_
_entity.id
_entity.type
_entity.pdbx_description
1 polymer ?
#
loop_
_entity_poly.entity_id
_entity_poly.type
_entity_poly.pdbx_seq_one_letter_code
_entity_poly.pdbx_strand_id
1 'polypeptide(L)'
;KALVLLAIRADALVPAIQEIVEKKLGNFFLEPPPFDLEACYHDSKSSIPLVFVLSSGSDPMADIIKLAEGKDMLANISAISLGQGQGPKAMAALEEGTKHGKWVVEDFREDEINPEFRLWLTAMPSPAFPISVLQNGIKMTLEPPKGLKNSLVRAYMGMEEEWFESCSKPHAFKKLLFGLCFFHAVILERRQF
;
A
#
# COMPACT_ATOMS: atom_id res chain seq x y z
N LYS A 1 -10.98 33.30 6.00
CA LYS A 1 -11.87 32.67 4.99
C LYS A 1 -12.43 31.33 5.49
N ALA A 2 -11.62 30.31 5.79
CA ALA A 2 -12.11 29.00 6.28
C ALA A 2 -12.92 29.08 7.59
N LEU A 3 -12.49 29.86 8.59
CA LEU A 3 -13.24 30.04 9.85
C LEU A 3 -14.65 30.63 9.64
N VAL A 4 -14.80 31.53 8.67
CA VAL A 4 -16.10 32.13 8.33
C VAL A 4 -16.99 31.09 7.61
N LEU A 5 -16.40 30.26 6.74
CA LEU A 5 -17.12 29.16 6.10
C LEU A 5 -17.52 28.07 7.09
N LEU A 6 -16.69 27.76 8.09
CA LEU A 6 -17.05 26.82 9.16
C LEU A 6 -18.34 27.26 9.88
N ALA A 7 -18.52 28.56 10.10
CA ALA A 7 -19.69 29.09 10.79
C ALA A 7 -20.96 29.17 9.92
N ILE A 8 -20.81 29.42 8.61
CA ILE A 8 -21.95 29.78 7.73
C ILE A 8 -22.27 28.67 6.70
N ARG A 9 -21.28 27.86 6.30
CA ARG A 9 -21.38 26.85 5.24
C ARG A 9 -20.35 25.73 5.45
N ALA A 10 -20.56 24.92 6.48
CA ALA A 10 -19.63 23.87 6.91
C ALA A 10 -19.38 22.80 5.83
N ASP A 11 -20.34 22.56 4.94
CA ASP A 11 -20.23 21.71 3.76
C ASP A 11 -19.12 22.18 2.79
N ALA A 12 -18.84 23.48 2.75
CA ALA A 12 -17.78 24.05 1.90
C ALA A 12 -16.43 24.19 2.63
N LEU A 13 -16.31 23.67 3.86
CA LEU A 13 -15.08 23.76 4.62
C LEU A 13 -13.94 23.00 3.96
N VAL A 14 -14.18 21.76 3.54
CA VAL A 14 -13.14 20.90 2.93
C VAL A 14 -12.58 21.54 1.64
N PRO A 15 -13.39 21.97 0.65
CA PRO A 15 -12.88 22.67 -0.52
C PRO A 15 -12.12 23.96 -0.17
N ALA A 16 -12.57 24.70 0.85
CA ALA A 16 -11.91 25.94 1.25
C ALA A 16 -10.56 25.71 1.93
N ILE A 17 -10.41 24.62 2.69
CA ILE A 17 -9.11 24.22 3.26
C ILE A 17 -8.18 23.75 2.13
N GLN A 18 -8.68 22.95 1.19
CA GLN A 18 -7.91 22.51 0.03
C GLN A 18 -7.37 23.70 -0.78
N GLU A 19 -8.21 24.71 -1.06
CA GLU A 19 -7.79 25.95 -1.76
C GLU A 19 -6.66 26.69 -1.00
N ILE A 20 -6.71 26.69 0.34
CA ILE A 20 -5.66 27.31 1.17
C ILE A 20 -4.35 26.53 1.06
N VAL A 21 -4.42 25.19 1.15
CA VAL A 21 -3.26 24.31 1.02
C VAL A 21 -2.63 24.44 -0.36
N GLU A 22 -3.43 24.41 -1.42
CA GLU A 22 -2.97 24.61 -2.80
C GLU A 22 -2.21 25.94 -2.96
N LYS A 23 -2.78 27.04 -2.44
CA LYS A 23 -2.17 28.37 -2.56
C LYS A 23 -0.91 28.56 -1.73
N LYS A 24 -0.74 27.80 -0.64
CA LYS A 24 0.36 27.98 0.31
C LYS A 24 1.47 26.96 0.17
N LEU A 25 1.12 25.72 -0.15
CA LEU A 25 2.02 24.57 -0.20
C LEU A 25 2.07 23.93 -1.59
N GLY A 26 1.09 24.21 -2.46
CA GLY A 26 1.00 23.65 -3.81
C GLY A 26 0.11 22.41 -3.90
N ASN A 27 -0.21 22.00 -5.12
CA ASN A 27 -1.12 20.88 -5.39
C ASN A 27 -0.55 19.51 -4.93
N PHE A 28 0.77 19.40 -4.76
CA PHE A 28 1.43 18.19 -4.27
C PHE A 28 0.90 17.72 -2.89
N PHE A 29 0.42 18.64 -2.05
CA PHE A 29 -0.13 18.32 -0.73
C PHE A 29 -1.63 17.99 -0.74
N LEU A 30 -2.28 18.06 -1.91
CA LEU A 30 -3.68 17.72 -2.10
C LEU A 30 -3.88 16.36 -2.75
N GLU A 31 -3.00 16.01 -3.68
CA GLU A 31 -3.05 14.74 -4.38
C GLU A 31 -2.15 13.73 -3.68
N PRO A 32 -2.68 12.61 -3.15
CA PRO A 32 -1.84 11.56 -2.62
C PRO A 32 -0.97 11.01 -3.76
N PRO A 33 0.34 10.85 -3.55
CA PRO A 33 1.20 10.25 -4.56
C PRO A 33 0.77 8.81 -4.83
N PRO A 34 1.04 8.27 -6.03
CA PRO A 34 0.90 6.85 -6.29
C PRO A 34 1.69 6.05 -5.26
N PHE A 35 1.13 4.93 -4.81
CA PHE A 35 1.85 4.01 -3.95
C PHE A 35 3.01 3.37 -4.72
N ASP A 36 4.22 3.46 -4.16
CA ASP A 36 5.45 2.91 -4.75
C ASP A 36 6.14 2.00 -3.73
N LEU A 37 5.96 0.70 -3.93
CA LEU A 37 6.52 -0.34 -3.08
C LEU A 37 8.05 -0.43 -3.21
N GLU A 38 8.60 -0.16 -4.40
CA GLU A 38 10.03 -0.23 -4.68
C GLU A 38 10.76 0.91 -3.94
N ALA A 39 10.19 2.12 -3.98
CA ALA A 39 10.73 3.26 -3.22
C ALA A 39 10.73 2.97 -1.70
N CYS A 40 9.63 2.43 -1.16
CA CYS A 40 9.60 2.03 0.25
C CYS A 40 10.65 0.97 0.60
N TYR A 41 10.86 -0.01 -0.29
CA TYR A 41 11.91 -1.01 -0.13
C TYR A 41 13.31 -0.38 -0.07
N HIS A 42 13.61 0.57 -0.96
CA HIS A 42 14.90 1.26 -0.99
C HIS A 42 15.17 2.10 0.27
N ASP A 43 14.15 2.72 0.84
CA ASP A 43 14.26 3.47 2.09
C ASP A 43 14.41 2.56 3.33
N SER A 44 14.08 1.27 3.20
CA SER A 44 14.15 0.30 4.29
C SER A 44 15.55 -0.28 4.51
N LYS A 45 15.78 -0.76 5.74
CA LYS A 45 17.01 -1.42 6.17
C LYS A 45 16.65 -2.70 6.92
N SER A 46 17.64 -3.53 7.17
CA SER A 46 17.44 -4.77 7.95
C SER A 46 16.94 -4.54 9.38
N SER A 47 17.20 -3.36 9.97
CA SER A 47 16.67 -2.96 11.28
C SER A 47 15.40 -2.10 11.22
N ILE A 48 14.92 -1.75 10.03
CA ILE A 48 13.76 -0.85 9.84
C ILE A 48 12.62 -1.67 9.21
N PRO A 49 11.58 -2.04 9.99
CA PRO A 49 10.47 -2.82 9.47
C PRO A 49 9.63 -2.03 8.46
N LEU A 50 9.09 -2.74 7.47
CA LEU A 50 8.08 -2.26 6.54
C LEU A 50 6.71 -2.70 7.06
N VAL A 51 5.85 -1.75 7.40
CA VAL A 51 4.56 -1.99 8.05
C VAL A 51 3.42 -1.58 7.13
N PHE A 52 2.72 -2.58 6.59
CA PHE A 52 1.46 -2.41 5.89
C PHE A 52 0.31 -2.33 6.89
N VAL A 53 -0.29 -1.15 6.95
CA VAL A 53 -1.56 -0.94 7.63
C VAL A 53 -2.67 -1.30 6.65
N LEU A 54 -3.34 -2.41 6.93
CA LEU A 54 -4.37 -2.97 6.04
C LEU A 54 -5.67 -2.19 6.14
N SER A 55 -6.32 -2.02 4.99
CA SER A 55 -7.72 -1.63 4.88
C SER A 55 -8.55 -2.84 4.45
N SER A 56 -9.87 -2.79 4.63
CA SER A 56 -10.75 -3.90 4.26
C SER A 56 -10.66 -4.20 2.75
N GLY A 57 -10.18 -5.38 2.40
CA GLY A 57 -10.05 -5.83 1.01
C GLY A 57 -8.74 -5.45 0.31
N SER A 58 -7.76 -4.89 1.04
CA SER A 58 -6.39 -4.71 0.55
C SER A 58 -5.47 -5.79 1.11
N ASP A 59 -4.74 -6.50 0.25
CA ASP A 59 -3.69 -7.44 0.65
C ASP A 59 -2.42 -7.15 -0.16
N PRO A 60 -1.30 -6.75 0.48
CA PRO A 60 -0.03 -6.46 -0.19
C PRO A 60 0.71 -7.70 -0.70
N MET A 61 0.28 -8.93 -0.35
CA MET A 61 1.11 -10.11 -0.58
C MET A 61 1.50 -10.31 -2.05
N ALA A 62 0.56 -10.09 -2.97
CA ALA A 62 0.83 -10.21 -4.40
C ALA A 62 1.91 -9.21 -4.86
N ASP A 63 1.84 -7.97 -4.36
CA ASP A 63 2.82 -6.93 -4.69
C ASP A 63 4.21 -7.25 -4.08
N ILE A 64 4.24 -7.80 -2.86
CA ILE A 64 5.48 -8.24 -2.19
C ILE A 64 6.13 -9.42 -2.93
N ILE A 65 5.35 -10.42 -3.39
CA ILE A 65 5.88 -11.52 -4.21
C ILE A 65 6.50 -10.96 -5.48
N LYS A 66 5.76 -10.11 -6.20
CA LYS A 66 6.22 -9.53 -7.47
C LYS A 66 7.51 -8.73 -7.29
N LEU A 67 7.62 -7.98 -6.19
CA LEU A 67 8.85 -7.27 -5.82
C LEU A 67 10.01 -8.24 -5.60
N ALA A 68 9.79 -9.31 -4.84
CA ALA A 68 10.83 -10.29 -4.53
C ALA A 68 11.26 -11.11 -5.76
N GLU A 69 10.34 -11.40 -6.68
CA GLU A 69 10.66 -11.97 -7.99
C GLU A 69 11.59 -11.06 -8.79
N GLY A 70 11.28 -9.76 -8.87
CA GLY A 70 12.12 -8.77 -9.54
C GLY A 70 13.51 -8.58 -8.91
N LYS A 71 13.73 -9.09 -7.69
CA LYS A 71 14.99 -9.00 -6.94
C LYS A 71 15.71 -10.35 -6.78
N ASP A 72 15.21 -11.41 -7.42
CA ASP A 72 15.72 -12.78 -7.25
C ASP A 72 15.70 -13.28 -5.78
N MET A 73 14.79 -12.72 -4.97
CA MET A 73 14.64 -13.04 -3.54
C MET A 73 13.44 -13.95 -3.24
N LEU A 74 12.73 -14.42 -4.26
CA LEU A 74 11.52 -15.24 -4.08
C LEU A 74 11.75 -16.47 -3.18
N ALA A 75 12.89 -17.15 -3.36
CA ALA A 75 13.27 -18.32 -2.57
C ALA A 75 13.54 -18.00 -1.08
N ASN A 76 13.75 -16.71 -0.75
CA ASN A 76 14.09 -16.23 0.58
C ASN A 76 12.89 -15.63 1.33
N ILE A 77 11.70 -15.62 0.73
CA ILE A 77 10.47 -15.19 1.40
C ILE A 77 10.01 -16.26 2.39
N SER A 78 9.74 -15.87 3.64
CA SER A 78 9.08 -16.70 4.63
C SER A 78 7.76 -16.04 5.07
N ALA A 79 6.65 -16.44 4.45
CA ALA A 79 5.33 -15.92 4.77
C ALA A 79 4.73 -16.67 5.98
N ILE A 80 4.49 -15.95 7.08
CA ILE A 80 3.91 -16.51 8.31
C ILE A 80 2.71 -15.68 8.73
N SER A 81 1.54 -16.30 8.77
CA SER A 81 0.34 -15.69 9.33
C SER A 81 0.29 -15.94 10.84
N LEU A 82 0.24 -14.87 11.64
CA LEU A 82 0.13 -14.97 13.09
C LEU A 82 -1.29 -15.38 13.49
N GLY A 83 -1.43 -16.64 13.90
CA GLY A 83 -2.63 -17.19 14.51
C GLY A 83 -2.30 -17.89 15.84
N GLN A 84 -3.29 -18.53 16.46
CA GLN A 84 -3.08 -19.26 17.70
C GLN A 84 -1.97 -20.32 17.51
N GLY A 85 -0.93 -20.26 18.34
CA GLY A 85 0.19 -21.20 18.32
C GLY A 85 1.29 -20.93 17.29
N GLN A 86 1.23 -19.83 16.52
CA GLN A 86 2.26 -19.51 15.51
C GLN A 86 3.45 -18.71 16.05
N GLY A 87 3.38 -18.16 17.26
CA GLY A 87 4.44 -17.35 17.87
C GLY A 87 5.83 -18.00 17.83
N PRO A 88 6.00 -19.26 18.29
CA PRO A 88 7.30 -19.95 18.23
C PRO A 88 7.84 -20.11 16.81
N LYS A 89 6.96 -20.34 15.82
CA LYS A 89 7.36 -20.47 14.41
C LYS A 89 7.80 -19.12 13.84
N ALA A 90 7.12 -18.04 14.19
CA ALA A 90 7.50 -16.68 13.80
C ALA A 90 8.88 -16.32 14.37
N MET A 91 9.11 -16.57 15.66
CA MET A 91 10.40 -16.33 16.32
C MET A 91 11.54 -17.14 15.69
N ALA A 92 11.31 -18.44 15.41
CA ALA A 92 12.32 -19.28 14.78
C ALA A 92 12.67 -18.80 13.36
N ALA A 93 11.66 -18.41 12.59
CA ALA A 93 11.90 -17.82 11.28
C ALA A 93 12.69 -16.53 11.40
N LEU A 94 12.39 -15.67 12.39
CA LEU A 94 13.05 -14.38 12.57
C LEU A 94 14.53 -14.57 12.86
N GLU A 95 14.87 -15.50 13.76
CA GLU A 95 16.24 -15.88 14.06
C GLU A 95 16.98 -16.42 12.83
N GLU A 96 16.32 -17.25 12.00
CA GLU A 96 16.90 -17.77 10.77
C GLU A 96 17.12 -16.67 9.73
N GLY A 97 16.13 -15.78 9.56
CA GLY A 97 16.14 -14.71 8.60
C GLY A 97 17.18 -13.65 8.93
N THR A 98 17.28 -13.27 10.21
CA THR A 98 18.30 -12.34 10.71
C THR A 98 19.72 -12.80 10.32
N LYS A 99 19.97 -14.12 10.37
CA LYS A 99 21.27 -14.73 10.02
C LYS A 99 21.48 -14.89 8.50
N HIS A 100 20.44 -15.24 7.74
CA HIS A 100 20.56 -15.64 6.33
C HIS A 100 19.97 -14.64 5.31
N GLY A 101 19.45 -13.49 5.75
CA GLY A 101 18.85 -12.49 4.87
C GLY A 101 17.41 -12.80 4.43
N LYS A 102 16.65 -13.60 5.20
CA LYS A 102 15.25 -13.96 4.88
C LYS A 102 14.25 -13.00 5.50
N TRP A 103 13.13 -12.73 4.85
CA TRP A 103 12.20 -11.70 5.32
C TRP A 103 11.23 -12.21 6.41
N VAL A 104 11.18 -11.60 7.60
CA VAL A 104 10.38 -12.12 8.75
C VAL A 104 9.92 -11.04 9.73
N VAL A 105 8.76 -11.28 10.40
CA VAL A 105 7.92 -10.54 11.39
C VAL A 105 8.46 -10.54 12.85
N GLU A 106 8.73 -9.36 13.47
CA GLU A 106 9.02 -9.02 14.91
C GLU A 106 10.47 -8.61 15.36
N ASP A 107 10.60 -8.06 16.59
CA ASP A 107 11.58 -7.10 17.19
C ASP A 107 13.09 -7.49 17.23
N PHE A 108 14.02 -6.51 17.14
CA PHE A 108 15.48 -6.74 16.91
C PHE A 108 16.43 -6.41 18.08
N ARG A 109 17.57 -7.13 18.12
CA ARG A 109 18.83 -6.70 18.75
C ARG A 109 19.88 -6.52 17.66
N GLU A 110 20.70 -5.47 17.76
CA GLU A 110 21.51 -4.92 16.66
C GLU A 110 22.78 -5.70 16.25
N ASP A 111 23.12 -6.79 16.93
CA ASP A 111 24.40 -7.47 16.68
C ASP A 111 24.20 -8.69 15.76
N GLU A 112 24.68 -8.58 14.51
CA GLU A 112 24.71 -9.58 13.41
C GLU A 112 23.43 -9.78 12.58
N ILE A 113 22.81 -8.70 12.10
CA ILE A 113 21.71 -8.79 11.11
C ILE A 113 22.25 -8.72 9.68
N ASN A 114 21.89 -9.70 8.85
CA ASN A 114 22.19 -9.70 7.42
C ASN A 114 21.64 -8.42 6.73
N PRO A 115 22.44 -7.67 5.95
CA PRO A 115 21.99 -6.45 5.29
C PRO A 115 20.82 -6.61 4.31
N GLU A 116 20.62 -7.79 3.74
CA GLU A 116 19.53 -8.10 2.80
C GLU A 116 18.24 -8.56 3.51
N PHE A 117 18.31 -8.80 4.82
CA PHE A 117 17.12 -9.08 5.62
C PHE A 117 16.13 -7.91 5.53
N ARG A 118 14.85 -8.19 5.37
CA ARG A 118 13.77 -7.19 5.49
C ARG A 118 12.60 -7.76 6.27
N LEU A 119 12.16 -7.02 7.26
CA LEU A 119 10.98 -7.36 8.04
C LEU A 119 9.74 -6.71 7.43
N TRP A 120 8.77 -7.52 6.98
CA TRP A 120 7.48 -7.05 6.47
C TRP A 120 6.36 -7.43 7.42
N LEU A 121 5.60 -6.46 7.90
CA LEU A 121 4.46 -6.61 8.79
C LEU A 121 3.18 -6.23 8.06
N THR A 122 2.13 -7.03 8.21
CA THR A 122 0.78 -6.67 7.77
C THR A 122 -0.14 -6.69 8.99
N ALA A 123 -0.84 -5.58 9.24
CA ALA A 123 -1.74 -5.49 10.39
C ALA A 123 -2.91 -4.54 10.12
N MET A 124 -4.09 -4.90 10.62
CA MET A 124 -5.19 -3.95 10.75
C MET A 124 -4.85 -2.91 11.83
N PRO A 125 -5.31 -1.65 11.71
CA PRO A 125 -5.18 -0.67 12.78
C PRO A 125 -5.70 -1.22 14.11
N SER A 126 -4.88 -1.16 15.15
CA SER A 126 -5.23 -1.63 16.49
C SER A 126 -4.53 -0.80 17.56
N PRO A 127 -5.23 -0.40 18.63
CA PRO A 127 -4.59 0.30 19.76
C PRO A 127 -3.61 -0.60 20.53
N ALA A 128 -3.70 -1.92 20.36
CA ALA A 128 -2.77 -2.88 20.96
C ALA A 128 -1.47 -3.06 20.13
N PHE A 129 -1.39 -2.47 18.94
CA PHE A 129 -0.20 -2.59 18.10
C PHE A 129 1.00 -1.87 18.77
N PRO A 130 2.20 -2.48 18.84
CA PRO A 130 3.33 -1.88 19.53
C PRO A 130 3.74 -0.53 18.93
N ILE A 131 3.73 0.51 19.77
CA ILE A 131 4.10 1.88 19.36
C ILE A 131 5.55 1.94 18.89
N SER A 132 6.47 1.19 19.51
CA SER A 132 7.89 1.14 19.13
C SER A 132 8.09 0.67 17.69
N VAL A 133 7.43 -0.43 17.31
CA VAL A 133 7.46 -0.97 15.94
C VAL A 133 6.87 0.03 14.96
N LEU A 134 5.76 0.67 15.33
CA LEU A 134 5.18 1.71 14.51
C LEU A 134 6.16 2.87 14.35
N GLN A 135 6.72 3.43 15.43
CA GLN A 135 7.63 4.58 15.37
C GLN A 135 8.87 4.31 14.51
N ASN A 136 9.49 3.15 14.66
CA ASN A 136 10.74 2.78 13.98
C ASN A 136 10.53 2.22 12.57
N GLY A 137 9.32 1.82 12.20
CA GLY A 137 9.02 1.27 10.88
C GLY A 137 8.68 2.31 9.81
N ILE A 138 8.79 1.90 8.54
CA ILE A 138 8.21 2.59 7.40
C ILE A 138 6.75 2.15 7.30
N LYS A 139 5.81 3.09 7.37
CA LYS A 139 4.37 2.80 7.38
C LYS A 139 3.79 3.07 6.01
N MET A 140 2.97 2.16 5.54
CA MET A 140 2.29 2.31 4.26
C MET A 140 0.88 1.74 4.31
N THR A 141 0.03 2.28 3.46
CA THR A 141 -1.37 1.86 3.30
C THR A 141 -1.64 1.61 1.84
N LEU A 142 -2.19 0.44 1.51
CA LEU A 142 -2.79 0.18 0.20
C LEU A 142 -4.24 0.65 0.24
N GLU A 143 -4.44 1.97 0.16
CA GLU A 143 -5.79 2.50 0.04
C GLU A 143 -6.31 2.30 -1.40
N PRO A 144 -7.62 2.00 -1.56
CA PRO A 144 -8.24 2.08 -2.87
C PRO A 144 -8.16 3.53 -3.39
N PRO A 145 -7.99 3.72 -4.72
CA PRO A 145 -7.89 5.05 -5.30
C PRO A 145 -9.18 5.83 -5.05
N LYS A 146 -9.05 7.06 -4.57
CA LYS A 146 -10.20 7.95 -4.34
C LYS A 146 -10.59 8.66 -5.63
N GLY A 147 -11.86 8.58 -5.99
CA GLY A 147 -12.45 9.17 -7.17
C GLY A 147 -12.47 8.24 -8.38
N LEU A 148 -13.48 8.45 -9.24
CA LEU A 148 -13.69 7.68 -10.48
C LEU A 148 -12.46 7.70 -11.41
N LYS A 149 -11.83 8.87 -11.58
CA LYS A 149 -10.66 9.03 -12.46
C LYS A 149 -9.50 8.13 -12.00
N ASN A 150 -9.16 8.17 -10.72
CA ASN A 150 -8.05 7.40 -10.18
C ASN A 150 -8.35 5.90 -10.17
N SER A 151 -9.61 5.53 -9.92
CA SER A 151 -10.08 4.14 -10.07
C SER A 151 -9.90 3.61 -11.49
N LEU A 152 -10.26 4.40 -12.50
CA LEU A 152 -10.02 4.05 -13.91
C LEU A 152 -8.54 3.92 -14.21
N VAL A 153 -7.72 4.92 -13.85
CA VAL A 153 -6.26 4.89 -14.09
C VAL A 153 -5.63 3.64 -13.49
N ARG A 154 -5.97 3.28 -12.24
CA ARG A 154 -5.50 2.05 -11.59
C ARG A 154 -5.93 0.80 -12.36
N ALA A 155 -7.16 0.73 -12.84
CA ALA A 155 -7.65 -0.41 -13.62
C ALA A 155 -6.84 -0.60 -14.91
N TYR A 156 -6.52 0.49 -15.62
CA TYR A 156 -5.72 0.44 -16.86
C TYR A 156 -4.25 0.15 -16.60
N MET A 157 -3.65 0.65 -15.50
CA MET A 157 -2.26 0.36 -15.13
C MET A 157 -2.00 -1.11 -14.85
N GLY A 158 -3.03 -1.88 -14.44
CA GLY A 158 -2.92 -3.32 -14.22
C GLY A 158 -3.02 -4.17 -15.49
N MET A 159 -3.24 -3.58 -16.66
CA MET A 159 -3.41 -4.30 -17.92
C MET A 159 -2.10 -4.31 -18.71
N GLU A 160 -1.73 -5.47 -19.23
CA GLU A 160 -0.60 -5.58 -20.16
C GLU A 160 -0.98 -5.01 -21.53
N GLU A 161 -0.05 -4.27 -22.14
CA GLU A 161 -0.26 -3.62 -23.44
C GLU A 161 -0.56 -4.64 -24.55
N GLU A 162 0.16 -5.77 -24.55
CA GLU A 162 -0.04 -6.85 -25.51
C GLU A 162 -1.46 -7.43 -25.42
N TRP A 163 -1.95 -7.69 -24.21
CA TRP A 163 -3.33 -8.13 -24.00
C TRP A 163 -4.35 -7.08 -24.43
N PHE A 164 -4.11 -5.82 -24.09
CA PHE A 164 -5.00 -4.70 -24.42
C PHE A 164 -5.16 -4.51 -25.94
N GLU A 165 -4.12 -4.79 -26.72
CA GLU A 165 -4.13 -4.72 -28.19
C GLU A 165 -4.43 -6.04 -28.89
N SER A 166 -4.53 -7.17 -28.16
CA SER A 166 -4.72 -8.52 -28.74
C SER A 166 -6.06 -8.75 -29.46
N CYS A 167 -7.05 -7.89 -29.26
CA CYS A 167 -8.41 -8.13 -29.74
C CYS A 167 -8.58 -7.80 -31.24
N SER A 168 -9.14 -8.75 -32.01
CA SER A 168 -9.46 -8.58 -33.43
C SER A 168 -10.53 -7.52 -33.72
N LYS A 169 -11.28 -7.07 -32.71
CA LYS A 169 -12.31 -6.01 -32.80
C LYS A 169 -12.02 -4.88 -31.80
N PRO A 170 -10.95 -4.10 -32.01
CA PRO A 170 -10.41 -3.19 -30.99
C PRO A 170 -11.42 -2.13 -30.54
N HIS A 171 -12.20 -1.55 -31.47
CA HIS A 171 -13.16 -0.51 -31.11
C HIS A 171 -14.27 -1.03 -30.19
N ALA A 172 -14.86 -2.19 -30.50
CA ALA A 172 -15.93 -2.76 -29.69
C ALA A 172 -15.41 -3.19 -28.31
N PHE A 173 -14.25 -3.84 -28.30
CA PHE A 173 -13.58 -4.29 -27.08
C PHE A 173 -13.22 -3.13 -26.15
N LYS A 174 -12.49 -2.11 -26.64
CA LYS A 174 -12.06 -0.96 -25.82
C LYS A 174 -13.25 -0.18 -25.26
N LYS A 175 -14.36 -0.06 -26.01
CA LYS A 175 -15.60 0.57 -25.52
C LYS A 175 -16.27 -0.24 -24.41
N LEU A 176 -16.34 -1.56 -24.55
CA LEU A 176 -16.89 -2.46 -23.54
C LEU A 176 -16.02 -2.47 -22.27
N LEU A 177 -14.70 -2.57 -22.45
CA LEU A 177 -13.72 -2.56 -21.38
C LEU A 177 -13.79 -1.26 -20.57
N PHE A 178 -13.84 -0.10 -21.24
CA PHE A 178 -14.05 1.17 -20.57
C PHE A 178 -15.37 1.18 -19.76
N GLY A 179 -16.46 0.70 -20.35
CA GLY A 179 -17.75 0.61 -19.66
C GLY A 179 -17.70 -0.27 -18.41
N LEU A 180 -17.00 -1.40 -18.47
CA LEU A 180 -16.78 -2.30 -17.34
C LEU A 180 -15.93 -1.65 -16.24
N CYS A 181 -14.79 -1.06 -16.61
CA CYS A 181 -13.92 -0.35 -15.67
C CYS A 181 -14.63 0.83 -15.00
N PHE A 182 -15.41 1.58 -15.77
CA PHE A 182 -16.20 2.70 -15.25
C PHE A 182 -17.29 2.21 -14.29
N PHE A 183 -18.02 1.15 -14.64
CA PHE A 183 -19.01 0.55 -13.76
C PHE A 183 -18.39 0.04 -12.46
N HIS A 184 -17.24 -0.64 -12.55
CA HIS A 184 -16.48 -1.07 -11.38
C HIS A 184 -16.06 0.11 -10.49
N ALA A 185 -15.52 1.18 -11.08
CA ALA A 185 -15.16 2.40 -10.36
C ALA A 185 -16.38 3.03 -9.64
N VAL A 186 -17.54 3.09 -10.31
CA VAL A 186 -18.78 3.60 -9.69
C VAL A 186 -19.22 2.74 -8.50
N ILE A 187 -19.14 1.40 -8.60
CA ILE A 187 -19.47 0.51 -7.48
C ILE A 187 -18.52 0.77 -6.31
N LEU A 188 -17.22 0.88 -6.55
CA LEU A 188 -16.22 1.14 -5.50
C LEU A 188 -16.49 2.46 -4.78
N GLU A 189 -16.77 3.54 -5.51
CA GLU A 189 -17.10 4.84 -4.94
C GLU A 189 -18.41 4.80 -4.14
N ARG A 190 -19.42 4.07 -4.61
CA ARG A 190 -20.71 3.94 -3.93
C ARG A 190 -20.63 3.17 -2.63
N ARG A 191 -19.60 2.35 -2.40
CA ARG A 191 -19.39 1.68 -1.10
C ARG A 191 -18.96 2.63 0.02
N GLN A 192 -18.58 3.86 -0.31
CA GLN A 192 -18.15 4.87 0.67
C GLN A 192 -19.33 5.70 1.23
N PHE A 193 -20.55 5.48 0.72
CA PHE A 193 -21.79 6.16 1.12
C PHE A 193 -22.83 5.13 1.60
#